data_AF-A0A6B1FHV1-F1
#
_entry.id   AF-A0A6B1FHV1-F1
#
_cell.length_a   1.000
_cell.length_b   1.000
_cell.length_c   1.000
_cell.angle_alpha   90.00
_cell.angle_beta   90.00
_cell.angle_gamma   90.00
#
_symmetry.space_group_name_H-M   'P 1'
#
loop_
_entity.id
_entity.type
_entity.pdbx_description
1 polymer ?
#
loop_
_entity_poly.entity_id
_entity_poly.type
_entity_poly.pdbx_seq_one_letter_code
_entity_poly.pdbx_strand_id
1 'polypeptide(L)'
;MKSTSNGRVKVHRFMPSGRCIWTMIGKEAEHWMAPSFNYCSCPAYYYNPNVQCYHLKCASKEEFIDYVDFSDDEFDGFISALLSDTLKRQSTSLPDV
;
A
#
# COMPACT_ATOMS: atom_id res chain seq x y z
N MET A 1 -26.99 2.37 -8.11
CA MET A 1 -26.04 3.05 -7.20
C MET A 1 -24.64 2.88 -7.74
N LYS A 2 -23.98 3.97 -8.17
CA LYS A 2 -22.55 3.91 -8.55
C LYS A 2 -21.74 3.79 -7.26
N SER A 3 -21.22 2.60 -6.97
CA SER A 3 -20.26 2.37 -5.90
C SER A 3 -18.95 3.05 -6.29
N THR A 4 -18.75 4.29 -5.85
CA THR A 4 -17.47 5.01 -6.01
C THR A 4 -16.46 4.40 -5.04
N SER A 5 -15.96 3.21 -5.37
CA SER A 5 -14.83 2.56 -4.71
C SER A 5 -13.52 3.18 -5.19
N ASN A 6 -13.39 4.50 -5.06
CA ASN A 6 -12.11 5.14 -5.30
C ASN A 6 -11.25 4.86 -4.06
N GLY A 7 -10.30 3.92 -4.18
CA GLY A 7 -9.38 3.57 -3.10
C GLY A 7 -8.67 4.81 -2.58
N ARG A 8 -8.56 4.93 -1.24
CA ARG A 8 -7.82 6.00 -0.60
C ARG A 8 -6.37 5.57 -0.37
N VAL A 9 -5.45 6.51 -0.45
CA VAL A 9 -4.02 6.29 -0.21
C VAL A 9 -3.68 6.93 1.13
N LYS A 10 -3.14 6.15 2.07
CA LYS A 10 -2.53 6.67 3.28
C LYS A 10 -1.02 6.79 3.11
N VAL A 11 -0.48 7.92 3.52
CA VAL A 11 0.97 8.16 3.54
C VAL A 11 1.40 8.33 4.99
N HIS A 12 2.14 7.35 5.49
CA HIS A 12 2.70 7.33 6.84
C HIS A 12 4.08 7.98 6.78
N ARG A 13 4.20 9.19 7.34
CA ARG A 13 5.43 10.00 7.34
C ARG A 13 6.12 9.85 8.69
N PHE A 14 7.39 9.44 8.68
CA PHE A 14 8.19 9.24 9.87
C PHE A 14 9.17 10.41 10.03
N MET A 15 9.11 11.05 11.18
CA MET A 15 9.88 12.26 11.49
C MET A 15 10.93 11.97 12.58
N PRO A 16 12.14 12.57 12.50
CA PRO A 16 12.55 13.60 11.55
C PRO A 16 13.12 13.10 10.21
N SER A 17 13.30 11.79 10.01
CA SER A 17 13.97 11.26 8.81
C SER A 17 13.29 11.59 7.48
N GLY A 18 11.98 11.87 7.50
CA GLY A 18 11.17 12.06 6.29
C GLY A 18 10.89 10.75 5.53
N ARG A 19 11.15 9.59 6.14
CA ARG A 19 10.77 8.29 5.56
C ARG A 19 9.26 8.25 5.36
N CYS A 20 8.81 7.69 4.24
CA CYS A 20 7.40 7.60 3.91
C CYS A 20 7.02 6.18 3.50
N ILE A 21 5.94 5.65 4.06
CA ILE A 21 5.33 4.39 3.62
C ILE A 21 3.95 4.70 3.06
N TRP A 22 3.66 4.21 1.86
CA TRP A 22 2.39 4.46 1.19
C TRP A 22 1.55 3.19 1.23
N THR A 23 0.32 3.27 1.71
CA THR A 23 -0.63 2.15 1.71
C THR A 23 -1.93 2.54 1.01
N MET A 24 -2.47 1.66 0.18
CA MET A 24 -3.77 1.82 -0.45
C MET A 24 -4.81 1.08 0.40
N ILE A 25 -5.86 1.79 0.81
CA ILE A 25 -7.00 1.25 1.55
C ILE A 25 -8.11 0.96 0.54
N GLY A 26 -8.28 -0.32 0.23
CA GLY A 26 -9.31 -0.86 -0.65
C GLY A 26 -10.25 -1.83 0.08
N LYS A 27 -11.36 -2.20 -0.58
CA LYS A 27 -12.34 -3.15 -0.04
C LYS A 27 -11.80 -4.58 0.12
N GLU A 28 -10.81 -4.98 -0.68
CA GLU A 28 -10.40 -6.40 -0.75
C GLU A 28 -9.01 -6.68 -0.19
N ALA A 29 -8.11 -5.70 -0.16
CA ALA A 29 -6.82 -5.83 0.52
C ALA A 29 -6.13 -4.46 0.65
N GLU A 30 -5.38 -4.28 1.73
CA GLU A 30 -4.40 -3.19 1.82
C GLU A 30 -3.12 -3.59 1.08
N HIS A 31 -2.68 -2.75 0.15
CA HIS A 31 -1.42 -2.92 -0.57
C HIS A 31 -0.49 -1.75 -0.26
N TRP A 32 0.79 -2.03 -0.03
CA TRP A 32 1.79 -0.99 0.12
C TRP A 32 2.44 -0.67 -1.23
N MET A 33 2.92 0.56 -1.36
CA MET A 33 3.43 1.10 -2.62
C MET A 33 4.67 1.92 -2.35
N ALA A 34 5.49 2.09 -3.39
CA ALA A 34 6.56 3.07 -3.40
C ALA A 34 6.50 3.81 -4.75
N PRO A 35 5.69 4.88 -4.87
CA PRO A 35 5.46 5.57 -6.14
C PRO A 35 6.74 6.12 -6.78
N SER A 36 7.70 6.57 -5.96
CA SER A 36 9.01 7.03 -6.42
C SER A 36 9.84 5.94 -7.13
N PHE A 37 9.58 4.67 -6.82
CA PHE A 37 10.22 3.52 -7.45
C PHE A 37 9.28 2.80 -8.44
N ASN A 38 8.13 3.41 -8.78
CA ASN A 38 7.08 2.82 -9.62
C ASN A 38 6.64 1.42 -9.14
N TYR A 39 6.61 1.18 -7.82
CA TYR A 39 6.36 -0.14 -7.24
C TYR A 39 5.02 -0.23 -6.51
N CYS A 40 4.30 -1.34 -6.69
CA CYS A 40 3.10 -1.69 -5.93
C CYS A 40 3.13 -3.16 -5.50
N SER A 41 2.73 -3.45 -4.26
CA SER A 41 2.73 -4.83 -3.73
C SER A 41 1.54 -5.68 -4.20
N CYS A 42 0.66 -5.16 -5.06
CA CYS A 42 -0.49 -5.93 -5.54
C CYS A 42 -0.04 -7.08 -6.46
N PRO A 43 -0.73 -8.24 -6.45
CA PRO A 43 -0.37 -9.38 -7.30
C PRO A 43 -0.30 -9.02 -8.78
N ALA A 44 -1.22 -8.18 -9.27
CA ALA A 44 -1.27 -7.75 -10.66
C ALA A 44 0.00 -7.02 -11.13
N TYR A 45 0.70 -6.31 -10.24
CA TYR A 45 1.96 -5.63 -10.59
C TYR A 45 3.07 -6.64 -10.93
N TYR A 46 3.15 -7.76 -10.21
CA TYR A 46 4.18 -8.78 -10.45
C TYR A 46 4.00 -9.50 -11.79
N TYR A 47 2.76 -9.74 -12.23
CA TYR A 47 2.49 -10.48 -13.46
C TYR A 47 2.64 -9.63 -14.73
N ASN A 48 2.55 -8.30 -14.64
CA ASN A 48 2.67 -7.44 -15.81
C ASN A 48 3.28 -6.05 -15.48
N PRO A 49 4.62 -5.96 -15.32
CA PRO A 49 5.30 -4.72 -14.93
C PRO A 49 5.24 -3.63 -16.01
N ASN A 50 4.92 -3.98 -17.27
CA ASN A 50 4.80 -3.03 -18.38
C ASN A 50 3.44 -2.30 -18.41
N VAL A 51 2.48 -2.75 -17.60
CA VAL A 51 1.17 -2.09 -17.46
C VAL A 51 1.20 -1.18 -16.25
N GLN A 52 0.92 0.11 -16.46
CA GLN A 52 0.88 1.09 -15.37
C GLN A 52 -0.21 0.69 -14.36
N CYS A 53 0.22 0.25 -13.17
CA CYS A 53 -0.66 -0.23 -12.12
C CYS A 53 -1.68 0.85 -11.72
N TYR A 54 -2.96 0.46 -11.63
CA TYR A 54 -4.02 1.41 -11.30
C TYR A 54 -3.83 2.03 -9.91
N HIS A 55 -3.25 1.30 -8.96
CA HIS A 55 -2.92 1.82 -7.62
C HIS A 55 -1.92 2.97 -7.68
N LEU A 56 -0.89 2.84 -8.53
CA LEU A 56 0.10 3.89 -8.75
C LEU A 56 -0.52 5.13 -9.43
N LYS A 57 -1.49 4.92 -10.34
CA LYS A 57 -2.29 6.03 -10.92
C LYS A 57 -3.19 6.73 -9.90
N CYS A 58 -3.68 6.03 -8.90
CA CYS A 58 -4.43 6.66 -7.80
C CYS A 58 -3.49 7.45 -6.88
N ALA A 59 -2.29 6.93 -6.63
CA ALA A 59 -1.26 7.59 -5.83
C ALA A 59 -0.78 8.93 -6.41
N SER A 60 -0.94 9.15 -7.72
CA SER A 60 -0.60 10.42 -8.37
C SER A 60 -1.67 11.50 -8.23
N LYS A 61 -2.79 11.21 -7.55
CA LYS A 61 -3.91 12.14 -7.38
C LYS A 61 -4.03 12.53 -5.91
N GLU A 62 -3.66 13.77 -5.59
CA GLU A 62 -3.64 14.29 -4.21
C GLU A 62 -5.01 14.22 -3.51
N GLU A 63 -6.11 14.28 -4.26
CA GLU A 63 -7.48 14.20 -3.74
C GLU A 63 -7.80 12.88 -3.01
N PHE A 64 -6.99 11.84 -3.19
CA PHE A 64 -7.15 10.54 -2.54
C PHE A 64 -6.09 10.28 -1.47
N ILE A 65 -5.23 11.26 -1.14
CA ILE A 65 -4.12 11.08 -0.21
C ILE A 65 -4.46 11.63 1.18
N ASP A 66 -4.44 10.75 2.17
CA ASP A 66 -4.52 11.07 3.59
C ASP A 66 -3.14 10.89 4.24
N TYR A 67 -2.61 11.94 4.87
CA TYR A 67 -1.31 11.89 5.56
C TYR A 67 -1.46 11.56 7.05
N VAL A 68 -0.54 10.78 7.58
CA VAL A 68 -0.43 10.46 9.01
C VAL A 68 1.03 10.57 9.41
N ASP A 69 1.30 11.26 10.52
CA ASP A 69 2.65 11.49 11.02
C ASP A 69 2.96 10.56 12.19
N PHE A 70 4.16 9.98 12.15
CA PHE A 70 4.74 9.10 13.16
C PHE A 70 6.13 9.60 13.55
N SER A 71 6.57 9.20 14.74
CA SER A 71 7.97 9.34 15.13
C SER A 71 8.82 8.26 14.46
N ASP A 72 10.10 8.56 14.21
CA ASP A 72 11.04 7.58 13.65
C ASP A 72 11.21 6.32 14.52
N ASP A 73 10.99 6.44 15.83
CA ASP A 73 11.03 5.33 16.79
C ASP A 73 9.93 4.29 16.54
N GLU A 74 8.84 4.69 15.87
CA GLU A 74 7.73 3.80 15.52
C GLU A 74 7.96 3.04 14.20
N PHE A 75 9.01 3.37 13.45
CA PHE A 75 9.23 2.83 12.10
C PHE A 75 9.39 1.30 12.07
N ASP A 76 10.25 0.76 12.93
CA ASP A 76 10.56 -0.68 12.93
C ASP A 76 9.33 -1.51 13.35
N GLY A 77 8.58 -1.01 14.34
CA GLY A 77 7.33 -1.61 14.77
C GLY A 77 6.26 -1.58 13.68
N PHE A 78 6.14 -0.44 13.00
CA PHE A 78 5.20 -0.28 11.89
C PHE A 78 5.52 -1.23 10.72
N ILE A 79 6.78 -1.28 10.28
CA ILE A 79 7.22 -2.18 9.20
C ILE A 79 6.98 -3.64 9.58
N SER A 80 7.32 -4.03 10.81
CA SER A 80 7.14 -5.40 11.29
C SER A 80 5.66 -5.80 11.28
N ALA A 81 4.78 -4.91 11.73
CA ALA A 81 3.34 -5.12 11.69
C ALA A 81 2.83 -5.23 10.23
N LEU A 82 3.24 -4.32 9.35
CA LEU A 82 2.85 -4.29 7.94
C LEU A 82 3.26 -5.57 7.19
N LEU A 83 4.50 -6.03 7.39
CA LEU A 83 5.01 -7.25 6.78
C LEU A 83 4.28 -8.48 7.33
N SER A 84 4.07 -8.55 8.65
CA SER A 84 3.33 -9.65 9.28
C SER A 84 1.92 -9.76 8.72
N ASP A 85 1.24 -8.63 8.53
CA ASP A 85 -0.11 -8.59 7.96
C ASP A 85 -0.13 -9.00 6.50
N THR A 86 0.88 -8.59 5.73
CA THR A 86 1.03 -8.98 4.32
C THR A 86 1.26 -10.49 4.18
N LEU A 87 2.10 -11.08 5.03
CA LEU A 87 2.44 -12.50 4.98
C LEU A 87 1.28 -13.40 5.42
N LYS A 88 0.53 -13.03 6.47
CA LYS A 88 -0.66 -13.77 6.93
C LYS A 88 -1.73 -13.90 5.84
N ARG A 89 -1.85 -12.90 4.96
CA ARG A 89 -2.82 -12.92 3.86
C ARG A 89 -2.41 -13.85 2.71
N GLN A 90 -1.13 -14.21 2.58
CA GLN A 90 -0.67 -15.15 1.56
C GLN A 90 -0.87 -16.62 1.95
N SER A 91 -1.07 -16.92 3.24
CA SER A 91 -1.32 -18.30 3.71
C SER A 91 -2.77 -18.79 3.55
N THR A 92 -3.69 -17.99 3.01
CA THR A 92 -5.10 -18.37 2.81
C THR A 92 -5.47 -18.69 1.36
N SER A 93 -4.49 -18.84 0.45
CA SER A 93 -4.76 -19.10 -0.97
C SER A 93 -3.96 -20.26 -1.58
N LEU A 94 -3.69 -21.32 -0.81
CA LEU A 94 -3.43 -22.62 -1.42
C LEU A 94 -4.75 -23.40 -1.38
N PRO A 95 -5.37 -23.72 -2.52
CA PRO A 95 -6.41 -24.75 -2.52
C PRO A 95 -5.77 -26.06 -2.08
N ASP A 96 -6.39 -26.75 -1.14
CA ASP A 96 -6.05 -28.12 -0.78
C ASP A 96 -5.97 -28.95 -2.08
N VAL A 97 -4.78 -29.47 -2.41
CA VAL A 97 -4.57 -30.49 -3.45
C VAL A 97 -4.93 -31.86 -2.90
#